data_AF-A0AAV2SNH2-F1
#
_entry.id   AF-A0AAV2SNH2-F1
#
_cell.length_a   1.000
_cell.length_b   1.000
_cell.length_c   1.000
_cell.angle_alpha   90.00
_cell.angle_beta   90.00
_cell.angle_gamma   90.00
#
_symmetry.space_group_name_H-M   'P 1'
#
loop_
_entity.id
_entity.type
_entity.pdbx_description
1 polymer ?
#
loop_
_entity_poly.entity_id
_entity_poly.type
_entity_poly.pdbx_seq_one_letter_code
_entity_poly.pdbx_strand_id
1 'polypeptide(L)'
;MSLKKYENKYKYKYKNIHSCSLCSYTSYRKEYLTAHIRKYHYRGMGPVVYYKCPECLQCYKMKKHLISHLESHVGSPFDKPRICPFCNKSFNLNRRDAFNHIKNCQ
;
A
#
# COMPACT_ATOMS: atom_id res chain seq x y z
N MET A 1 -13.88 35.88 -46.63
CA MET A 1 -13.62 36.43 -45.28
C MET A 1 -14.98 36.72 -44.65
N SER A 2 -15.44 36.17 -43.52
CA SER A 2 -14.88 35.28 -42.51
C SER A 2 -16.06 34.59 -41.82
N LEU A 3 -16.05 33.25 -41.74
CA LEU A 3 -17.11 32.46 -41.13
C LEU A 3 -17.03 32.56 -39.60
N LYS A 4 -17.87 33.39 -38.96
CA LYS A 4 -18.19 33.26 -37.53
C LYS A 4 -19.16 32.09 -37.34
N LYS A 5 -18.63 30.86 -37.34
CA LYS A 5 -19.35 29.64 -36.95
C LYS A 5 -18.45 28.86 -36.00
N TYR A 6 -18.71 28.92 -34.69
CA TYR A 6 -18.70 27.76 -33.78
C TYR A 6 -18.92 28.08 -32.28
N GLU A 7 -19.53 29.20 -31.95
CA GLU A 7 -19.96 29.45 -30.57
C GLU A 7 -21.34 28.77 -30.39
N ASN A 8 -21.39 27.57 -29.79
CA ASN A 8 -22.55 26.93 -29.10
C ASN A 8 -22.62 25.40 -29.29
N LYS A 9 -21.73 24.63 -28.64
CA LYS A 9 -21.98 23.18 -28.46
C LYS A 9 -21.53 22.56 -27.13
N TYR A 10 -21.03 23.37 -26.19
CA TYR A 10 -20.47 22.83 -24.94
C TYR A 10 -21.24 23.22 -23.68
N LYS A 11 -22.20 24.14 -23.76
CA LYS A 11 -22.86 24.78 -22.60
C LYS A 11 -23.89 23.91 -21.83
N TYR A 12 -23.99 22.59 -22.09
CA TYR A 12 -25.01 21.70 -21.50
C TYR A 12 -24.47 20.51 -20.68
N LYS A 13 -23.20 20.50 -20.24
CA LYS A 13 -22.62 19.30 -19.56
C LYS A 13 -21.76 19.58 -18.32
N TYR A 14 -21.96 20.72 -17.65
CA TYR A 14 -21.13 21.17 -16.53
C TYR A 14 -21.86 21.19 -15.19
N LYS A 15 -22.39 20.04 -14.74
CA LYS A 15 -22.87 19.94 -13.35
C LYS A 15 -22.12 18.92 -12.48
N ASN A 16 -21.25 18.08 -13.06
CA ASN A 16 -20.51 17.05 -12.34
C ASN A 16 -19.09 16.81 -12.90
N ILE A 17 -18.32 17.88 -13.11
CA ILE A 17 -16.89 17.75 -13.40
C ILE A 17 -16.13 17.75 -12.08
N HIS A 18 -15.31 16.73 -11.88
CA HIS A 18 -14.44 16.56 -10.73
C HIS A 18 -13.01 16.90 -11.12
N SER A 19 -12.51 18.03 -10.62
CA SER A 19 -11.15 18.50 -10.83
C SER A 19 -10.19 17.94 -9.79
N CYS A 20 -8.97 17.64 -10.22
CA CYS A 20 -7.86 17.33 -9.33
C CYS A 20 -7.40 18.58 -8.60
N SER A 21 -7.16 18.47 -7.29
CA SER A 21 -6.63 19.57 -6.47
C SER A 21 -5.11 19.71 -6.58
N LEU A 22 -4.43 18.76 -7.21
CA LEU A 22 -2.97 18.68 -7.27
C LEU A 22 -2.41 18.92 -8.68
N CYS A 23 -3.26 18.96 -9.70
CA CYS A 23 -2.89 19.33 -11.08
C CYS A 23 -4.13 19.73 -11.89
N SER A 24 -3.92 20.15 -13.15
CA SER A 24 -4.99 20.59 -14.05
C SER A 24 -5.84 19.46 -14.65
N TYR A 25 -5.73 18.22 -14.14
CA TYR A 25 -6.54 17.10 -14.61
C TYR A 25 -8.00 17.22 -14.15
N THR A 26 -8.93 17.02 -15.07
CA THR A 26 -10.37 17.01 -14.79
C THR A 26 -11.04 15.75 -15.32
N SER A 27 -12.01 15.24 -14.58
CA SER A 27 -12.76 14.04 -14.91
C SER A 27 -14.27 14.30 -14.81
N TYR A 28 -15.08 13.59 -15.59
CA TYR A 28 -16.54 13.63 -15.49
C TYR A 28 -17.11 12.60 -14.49
N ARG A 29 -16.26 11.75 -13.88
CA ARG A 29 -16.66 10.87 -12.76
C ARG A 29 -15.66 10.91 -11.61
N LYS A 30 -16.18 10.83 -10.39
CA LYS A 30 -15.37 10.80 -9.16
C LYS A 30 -14.43 9.58 -9.09
N GLU A 31 -14.85 8.43 -9.62
CA GLU A 31 -14.03 7.20 -9.64
C GLU A 31 -12.71 7.40 -10.40
N TYR A 32 -12.76 8.03 -11.59
CA TYR A 32 -11.57 8.29 -12.39
C TYR A 32 -10.67 9.34 -11.75
N LEU A 33 -11.25 10.36 -11.09
CA LEU A 33 -10.45 11.32 -10.33
C LEU A 33 -9.73 10.63 -9.17
N THR A 34 -10.42 9.76 -8.44
CA THR A 34 -9.84 9.03 -7.30
C THR A 34 -8.69 8.12 -7.77
N ALA A 35 -8.90 7.40 -8.87
CA ALA A 35 -7.86 6.57 -9.49
C ALA A 35 -6.67 7.41 -9.99
N HIS A 36 -6.93 8.57 -10.60
CA HIS A 36 -5.91 9.52 -11.03
C HIS A 36 -5.06 9.99 -9.85
N ILE A 37 -5.68 10.51 -8.78
CA ILE A 37 -4.95 11.01 -7.61
C ILE A 37 -4.14 9.87 -6.96
N ARG A 38 -4.73 8.68 -6.81
CA ARG A 38 -4.03 7.51 -6.25
C ARG A 38 -2.82 7.08 -7.09
N LYS A 39 -2.94 7.10 -8.41
CA LYS A 39 -1.92 6.59 -9.34
C LYS A 39 -0.80 7.59 -9.61
N TYR A 40 -1.12 8.88 -9.72
CA TYR A 40 -0.18 9.91 -10.17
C TYR A 40 0.29 10.84 -9.05
N HIS A 41 -0.48 11.02 -7.98
CA HIS A 41 -0.11 11.92 -6.88
C HIS A 41 0.23 11.20 -5.57
N TYR A 42 -0.50 10.13 -5.22
CA TYR A 42 -0.24 9.34 -4.01
C TYR A 42 0.63 8.11 -4.22
N ARG A 43 1.06 7.84 -5.47
CA ARG A 43 2.04 6.79 -5.74
C ARG A 43 3.42 7.25 -5.25
N GLY A 44 3.65 7.08 -3.95
CA GLY A 44 4.90 7.40 -3.27
C GLY A 44 4.82 8.48 -2.20
N MET A 45 3.67 9.15 -2.01
CA MET A 45 3.46 10.20 -1.01
C MET A 45 2.18 9.98 -0.18
N GLY A 46 1.99 8.76 0.33
CA GLY A 46 1.25 8.62 1.60
C GLY A 46 2.17 8.98 2.77
N PRO A 47 1.66 9.15 4.00
CA PRO A 47 2.55 9.15 5.17
C PRO A 47 3.48 7.96 5.04
N VAL A 48 4.79 8.17 5.21
CA VAL A 48 5.76 7.07 5.21
C VAL A 48 5.52 6.30 6.49
N VAL A 49 4.52 5.41 6.46
CA VAL A 49 4.23 4.51 7.55
C VAL A 49 5.31 3.44 7.49
N TYR A 50 6.30 3.62 8.35
CA TYR A 50 7.32 2.62 8.57
C TYR A 50 6.70 1.44 9.30
N TYR A 51 7.00 0.24 8.81
CA TYR A 51 6.70 -1.01 9.48
C TYR A 51 7.84 -1.28 10.47
N LYS A 52 7.60 -1.06 11.75
CA LYS A 52 8.56 -1.25 12.83
C LYS A 52 8.64 -2.74 13.22
N CYS A 53 9.84 -3.25 13.43
CA CYS A 53 10.03 -4.57 14.04
C CYS A 53 9.68 -4.49 15.54
N PRO A 54 8.93 -5.45 16.11
CA PRO A 54 8.67 -5.48 17.55
C PRO A 54 9.90 -5.90 18.36
N GLU A 55 10.78 -6.71 17.78
CA GLU A 55 11.93 -7.32 18.47
C GLU A 55 13.22 -6.48 18.38
N CYS A 56 13.26 -5.50 17.48
CA CYS A 56 14.41 -4.62 17.33
C CYS A 56 14.01 -3.23 16.83
N LEU A 57 14.98 -2.33 16.74
CA LEU A 57 14.73 -0.94 16.33
C LEU A 57 14.63 -0.76 14.80
N GLN A 58 14.70 -1.85 14.02
CA GLN A 58 14.65 -1.77 12.55
C GLN A 58 13.26 -1.40 12.05
N CYS A 59 13.25 -0.53 11.03
CA CYS A 59 12.04 0.04 10.45
C CYS A 59 12.09 -0.08 8.94
N TYR A 60 10.99 -0.54 8.34
CA TYR A 60 10.93 -0.86 6.91
C TYR A 60 9.88 -0.03 6.20
N LYS A 61 10.22 0.49 5.02
CA LYS A 61 9.27 1.26 4.17
C LYS A 61 8.20 0.38 3.52
N MET A 62 8.38 -0.95 3.51
CA MET A 62 7.46 -1.89 2.88
C MET A 62 7.20 -3.09 3.78
N LYS A 63 5.94 -3.52 3.86
CA LYS A 63 5.51 -4.70 4.64
C LYS A 63 6.28 -5.97 4.26
N LYS A 64 6.53 -6.18 2.96
CA LYS A 64 7.31 -7.34 2.47
C LYS A 64 8.74 -7.40 3.05
N HIS A 65 9.35 -6.25 3.30
CA HIS A 65 10.70 -6.19 3.86
C HIS A 65 10.68 -6.45 5.38
N LEU A 66 9.68 -5.95 6.10
CA LEU A 66 9.48 -6.33 7.51
C LEU A 66 9.27 -7.85 7.64
N ILE A 67 8.41 -8.44 6.79
CA ILE A 67 8.13 -9.88 6.83
C ILE A 67 9.42 -10.70 6.61
N SER A 68 10.22 -10.33 5.61
CA SER A 68 11.50 -11.02 5.35
C SER A 68 12.49 -10.85 6.49
N HIS A 69 12.51 -9.67 7.13
CA HIS A 69 13.32 -9.45 8.33
C HIS A 69 12.84 -10.28 9.53
N LEU A 70 11.53 -10.47 9.73
CA LEU A 70 11.03 -11.34 10.79
C LEU A 70 11.49 -12.79 10.61
N GLU A 71 11.74 -13.24 9.38
CA GLU A 71 12.33 -14.57 9.14
C GLU A 71 13.73 -14.73 9.72
N SER A 72 14.51 -13.65 9.87
CA SER A 72 15.82 -13.71 10.51
C SER A 72 15.73 -13.82 12.04
N HIS A 73 14.67 -13.27 12.65
CA HIS A 73 14.43 -13.44 14.09
C HIS A 73 14.08 -14.88 14.44
N VAL A 74 13.37 -15.56 13.54
CA VAL A 74 13.10 -17.01 13.62
C VAL A 74 14.36 -17.82 13.24
N GLY A 75 15.58 -17.26 13.38
CA GLY A 75 16.87 -17.81 12.97
C GLY A 75 17.13 -19.27 13.38
N SER A 76 18.10 -19.89 12.71
CA SER A 76 18.42 -21.32 12.78
C SER A 76 19.09 -21.76 14.08
N PRO A 77 18.40 -22.60 14.88
CA PRO A 77 19.05 -23.81 15.38
C PRO A 77 18.31 -25.04 14.83
N PHE A 78 19.08 -25.98 14.28
CA PHE A 78 18.58 -27.32 13.91
C PHE A 78 18.11 -28.15 15.12
N ASP A 79 18.22 -27.61 16.34
CA ASP A 79 18.03 -28.32 17.60
C ASP A 79 16.97 -27.71 18.54
N LYS A 80 16.32 -26.60 18.17
CA LYS A 80 15.34 -25.92 19.04
C LYS A 80 13.98 -25.69 18.36
N PRO A 81 12.85 -25.83 19.09
CA PRO A 81 11.53 -25.55 18.55
C PRO A 81 11.48 -24.13 17.99
N ARG A 82 10.88 -23.94 16.82
CA ARG A 82 10.65 -22.60 16.24
C ARG A 82 9.47 -21.99 16.98
N ILE A 83 9.69 -21.00 17.83
CA ILE A 83 8.65 -20.41 18.68
C ILE A 83 8.10 -19.14 18.02
N CYS A 84 6.78 -18.99 17.97
CA CYS A 84 6.14 -17.77 17.53
C CYS A 84 6.35 -16.64 18.54
N PRO A 85 6.88 -15.47 18.16
CA PRO A 85 7.07 -14.34 19.07
C PRO A 85 5.77 -13.69 19.56
N PHE A 86 4.63 -13.94 18.89
CA PHE A 86 3.35 -13.29 19.23
C PHE A 86 2.50 -14.09 20.22
N CYS A 87 2.51 -15.41 20.15
CA CYS A 87 1.69 -16.27 21.00
C CYS A 87 2.48 -17.42 21.65
N ASN A 88 3.81 -17.39 21.54
CA ASN A 88 4.73 -18.37 22.13
C ASN A 88 4.49 -19.82 21.70
N LYS A 89 3.77 -20.03 20.59
CA LYS A 89 3.47 -21.37 20.06
C LYS A 89 4.70 -21.98 19.42
N SER A 90 5.04 -23.21 19.79
CA SER A 90 6.18 -23.94 19.26
C SER A 90 5.81 -24.73 18.00
N PHE A 91 6.71 -24.72 17.02
CA PHE A 91 6.63 -25.49 15.80
C PHE A 91 7.81 -26.46 15.73
N ASN A 92 7.52 -27.73 15.42
CA ASN A 92 8.49 -28.82 15.29
C ASN A 92 9.37 -28.60 14.06
N LEU A 93 10.46 -27.84 14.21
CA LEU A 93 11.53 -27.57 13.23
C LEU A 93 11.10 -27.02 11.84
N ASN A 94 9.81 -27.03 11.53
CA ASN A 94 9.25 -26.59 10.27
C ASN A 94 9.20 -25.06 10.23
N ARG A 95 10.24 -24.48 9.63
CA ARG A 95 10.35 -23.03 9.39
C ARG A 95 9.11 -22.46 8.70
N ARG A 96 8.53 -23.21 7.75
CA ARG A 96 7.40 -22.74 6.94
C ARG A 96 6.10 -22.65 7.73
N ASP A 97 5.86 -23.61 8.62
CA ASP A 97 4.67 -23.60 9.49
C ASP A 97 4.76 -22.47 10.51
N ALA A 98 5.92 -22.32 11.15
CA ALA A 98 6.18 -21.21 12.07
C ALA A 98 5.99 -19.85 11.38
N PHE A 99 6.56 -19.68 10.18
CA PHE A 99 6.45 -18.45 9.42
C PHE A 99 5.02 -18.13 8.96
N ASN A 100 4.30 -19.12 8.43
CA ASN A 100 2.91 -18.96 8.02
C ASN A 100 2.01 -18.58 9.20
N HIS A 101 2.28 -19.17 10.36
CA HIS A 101 1.58 -18.80 11.59
C HIS A 101 1.91 -17.36 12.00
N ILE A 102 3.18 -16.97 12.07
CA ILE A 102 3.62 -15.59 12.41
C ILE A 102 2.97 -14.54 11.51
N LYS A 103 2.81 -14.83 10.22
CA LYS A 103 2.13 -13.93 9.26
C LYS A 103 0.66 -13.69 9.59
N ASN A 104 0.00 -14.67 10.22
CA ASN A 104 -1.44 -14.66 10.52
C ASN A 104 -1.74 -14.65 12.02
N CYS A 105 -0.73 -14.50 12.88
CA CYS A 105 -0.89 -14.47 14.32
C CYS A 105 -1.40 -13.07 14.70
N GLN A 106 -2.61 -13.02 15.26
CA GLN A 106 -3.21 -11.81 15.83
C GLN A 106 -2.78 -11.62 17.28
#